data_AF-A0ABD2P084-F1
#
_entry.id   AF-A0ABD2P084-F1
#
_cell.length_a   1.000
_cell.length_b   1.000
_cell.length_c   1.000
_cell.angle_alpha   90.00
_cell.angle_beta   90.00
_cell.angle_gamma   90.00
#
_symmetry.space_group_name_H-M   'P 1'
#
loop_
_entity.id
_entity.type
_entity.pdbx_description
1 polymer ?
#
loop_
_entity_poly.entity_id
_entity_poly.type
_entity_poly.pdbx_seq_one_letter_code
_entity_poly.pdbx_strand_id
1 'polypeptide(L)'
;MNQALQIEKIPHDGYFAEDLGTTRLLNHYHKFYFYFNISQIESSFRHLWTNTYILNVKHGNFSSLVNILEENCLEIEQELSKFSFKSKRAIDALGSGIRFITGNLDQNDLKEINSHLNSLFTNQKKIITQMSKYTSFANHITNRYVNDLKLIQENINTTFKAINTIDDNISTQQLYLYNIHLSNKLLSVLRNIQRTISLAFNGIVNIEIISTAELKDIVNHLKLIYRKEELLELDALHLIKMIEFSKFRVISLDNIITCILFIPILYTHPFEYQKIYPIPSIHDELLLPPAKYRLSGIKQEKWTNEVCPKIENQILCLQEPFINKCSLQDTTSCDHISVINNYRVFVQLKTIKYLCHPNLPQK
;
A
#
# COMPACT_ATOMS: atom_id res chain seq x y z
N MET A 1 -0.97 31.74 -35.32
CA MET A 1 0.43 31.25 -35.23
C MET A 1 0.48 29.91 -35.94
N ASN A 2 1.11 29.85 -37.11
CA ASN A 2 1.33 28.59 -37.82
C ASN A 2 2.49 27.86 -37.15
N GLN A 3 2.20 26.82 -36.36
CA GLN A 3 3.24 25.90 -35.89
C GLN A 3 3.70 25.07 -37.10
N ALA A 4 4.93 25.31 -37.55
CA ALA A 4 5.53 24.58 -38.64
C ALA A 4 5.66 23.09 -38.28
N LEU A 5 5.29 22.20 -39.20
CA LEU A 5 5.57 20.78 -39.11
C LEU A 5 7.09 20.59 -38.98
N GLN A 6 7.55 19.97 -37.91
CA GLN A 6 8.92 19.50 -37.79
C GLN A 6 8.99 18.07 -38.35
N ILE A 7 9.70 17.92 -39.47
CA ILE A 7 9.99 16.63 -40.08
C ILE A 7 11.35 16.17 -39.54
N GLU A 8 11.35 15.11 -38.72
CA GLU A 8 12.57 14.49 -38.23
C GLU A 8 12.89 13.25 -39.08
N LYS A 9 14.15 13.12 -39.49
CA LYS A 9 14.64 11.91 -40.18
C LYS A 9 14.65 10.76 -39.18
N ILE A 10 14.11 9.61 -39.56
CA ILE A 10 14.12 8.42 -38.71
C ILE A 10 15.58 8.01 -38.47
N PRO A 11 16.04 7.95 -37.21
CA PRO A 11 17.45 7.71 -36.89
C PRO A 11 17.87 6.25 -37.08
N HIS A 12 16.92 5.31 -37.06
CA HIS A 12 17.15 3.88 -37.17
C HIS A 12 16.30 3.26 -38.27
N ASP A 13 16.86 2.29 -39.00
CA ASP A 13 16.09 1.50 -39.95
C ASP A 13 15.22 0.50 -39.18
N GLY A 14 13.91 0.46 -39.46
CA GLY A 14 12.97 -0.49 -38.85
C GLY A 14 12.21 -0.03 -37.59
N TYR A 15 12.56 1.09 -36.95
CA TYR A 15 11.81 1.61 -35.78
C TYR A 15 12.11 3.08 -35.45
N PHE A 16 11.22 3.68 -34.66
CA PHE A 16 11.41 4.95 -33.96
C PHE A 16 11.29 4.75 -32.45
N ALA A 17 12.26 5.24 -31.68
CA ALA A 17 12.26 5.20 -30.23
C ALA A 17 12.01 6.62 -29.68
N GLU A 18 10.86 6.82 -29.05
CA GLU A 18 10.54 8.06 -28.33
C GLU A 18 11.14 7.97 -26.92
N ASP A 19 12.10 8.84 -26.62
CA ASP A 19 12.67 8.95 -25.28
C ASP A 19 11.65 9.57 -24.31
N LEU A 20 11.30 8.81 -23.28
CA LEU A 20 10.40 9.23 -22.21
C LEU A 20 11.17 9.66 -20.96
N GLY A 21 12.51 9.61 -20.99
CA GLY A 21 13.41 10.03 -19.93
C GLY A 21 14.02 8.85 -19.17
N THR A 22 14.51 9.13 -17.96
CA THR A 22 15.11 8.10 -17.10
C THR A 22 14.08 7.52 -16.14
N THR A 23 14.11 6.20 -15.98
CA THR A 23 13.24 5.46 -15.06
C THR A 23 14.05 4.63 -14.07
N ARG A 24 13.45 4.33 -12.92
CA ARG A 24 14.00 3.42 -11.92
C ARG A 24 13.11 2.20 -11.79
N LEU A 25 13.77 1.06 -11.61
CA LEU A 25 13.10 -0.23 -11.48
C LEU A 25 13.00 -0.63 -10.02
N LEU A 26 11.86 -1.21 -9.66
CA LEU A 26 11.70 -1.95 -8.43
C LEU A 26 12.69 -3.13 -8.40
N ASN A 27 13.46 -3.23 -7.32
CA ASN A 27 14.31 -4.38 -7.00
C ASN A 27 13.56 -5.37 -6.11
N HIS A 28 13.15 -4.93 -4.93
CA HIS A 28 12.40 -5.72 -3.96
C HIS A 28 11.59 -4.81 -3.03
N TYR A 29 10.83 -5.40 -2.11
CA TYR A 29 10.13 -4.65 -1.07
C TYR A 29 10.80 -4.85 0.29
N HIS A 30 10.98 -3.77 1.04
CA HIS A 30 11.26 -3.84 2.47
C HIS A 30 9.95 -3.92 3.26
N LYS A 31 9.87 -4.87 4.20
CA LYS A 31 8.62 -5.21 4.90
C LYS A 31 8.61 -4.59 6.31
N PHE A 32 7.59 -3.80 6.63
CA PHE A 32 7.32 -3.30 7.98
C PHE A 32 6.07 -3.94 8.55
N TYR A 33 6.12 -4.33 9.82
CA TYR A 33 5.07 -5.09 10.50
C TYR A 33 4.53 -4.30 11.70
N PHE A 34 3.22 -4.15 11.79
CA PHE A 34 2.54 -3.61 12.96
C PHE A 34 1.21 -4.33 13.18
N TYR A 35 0.61 -4.25 14.37
CA TYR A 35 -0.58 -5.04 14.67
C TYR A 35 -1.60 -4.34 15.56
N PHE A 36 -2.84 -4.82 15.50
CA PHE A 36 -3.95 -4.47 16.39
C PHE A 36 -4.35 -5.67 17.21
N ASN A 37 -4.52 -5.48 18.51
CA ASN A 37 -5.05 -6.49 19.42
C ASN A 37 -6.54 -6.24 19.67
N ILE A 38 -7.39 -7.00 18.99
CA ILE A 38 -8.85 -6.89 19.08
C ILE A 38 -9.35 -7.28 20.48
N SER A 39 -8.67 -8.20 21.19
CA SER A 39 -9.07 -8.55 22.57
C SER A 39 -8.98 -7.38 23.54
N GLN A 40 -8.06 -6.43 23.34
CA GLN A 40 -7.99 -5.22 24.16
C GLN A 40 -9.21 -4.32 23.93
N ILE A 41 -9.68 -4.25 22.68
CA ILE A 41 -10.86 -3.49 22.29
C ILE A 41 -12.12 -4.16 22.87
N GLU A 42 -12.25 -5.48 22.73
CA GLU A 42 -13.34 -6.25 23.33
C GLU A 42 -13.41 -6.10 24.85
N SER A 43 -12.26 -6.14 25.54
CA SER A 43 -12.20 -5.91 26.99
C SER A 43 -12.68 -4.52 27.37
N SER A 44 -12.23 -3.51 26.62
CA SER A 44 -12.62 -2.11 26.85
C SER A 44 -14.13 -1.92 26.62
N PHE A 45 -14.66 -2.53 25.57
CA PHE A 45 -16.09 -2.53 25.27
C PHE A 45 -16.92 -3.18 26.38
N ARG A 46 -16.53 -4.35 26.90
CA ARG A 46 -17.26 -5.01 28.00
C ARG A 46 -17.33 -4.15 29.25
N HIS A 47 -16.27 -3.44 29.59
CA HIS A 47 -16.26 -2.53 30.74
C HIS A 47 -17.14 -1.30 30.49
N LEU A 48 -17.07 -0.72 29.29
CA LEU A 48 -17.95 0.38 28.89
C LEU A 48 -19.43 -0.03 28.95
N TRP A 49 -19.78 -1.20 28.41
CA TRP A 49 -21.14 -1.74 28.49
C TRP A 49 -21.62 -1.92 29.93
N THR A 50 -20.73 -2.42 30.79
CA THR A 50 -21.00 -2.57 32.23
C THR A 50 -21.24 -1.23 32.90
N ASN A 51 -20.43 -0.21 32.58
CA ASN A 51 -20.63 1.15 33.07
C ASN A 51 -21.99 1.71 32.66
N THR A 52 -22.36 1.56 31.38
CA THR A 52 -23.66 1.98 30.83
C THR A 52 -24.81 1.35 31.60
N TYR A 53 -24.76 0.03 31.82
CA TYR A 53 -25.78 -0.68 32.56
C TYR A 53 -25.92 -0.16 34.01
N ILE A 54 -24.80 -0.02 34.73
CA ILE A 54 -24.82 0.45 36.13
C ILE A 54 -25.30 1.89 36.22
N LEU A 55 -24.86 2.77 35.31
CA LEU A 55 -25.32 4.15 35.21
C LEU A 55 -26.83 4.22 35.01
N ASN A 56 -27.37 3.41 34.11
CA ASN A 56 -28.80 3.37 33.84
C ASN A 56 -29.59 2.89 35.07
N VAL A 57 -29.15 1.79 35.70
CA VAL A 57 -29.81 1.23 36.90
C VAL A 57 -29.78 2.21 38.08
N LYS A 58 -28.65 2.88 38.33
CA LYS A 58 -28.49 3.76 39.49
C LYS A 58 -28.99 5.19 39.26
N HIS A 59 -28.91 5.68 38.02
CA HIS A 59 -29.11 7.08 37.69
C HIS A 59 -29.84 7.31 36.36
N GLY A 60 -30.87 6.50 36.07
CA GLY A 60 -31.65 6.50 34.82
C GLY A 60 -32.47 7.78 34.51
N ASN A 61 -32.28 8.87 35.25
CA ASN A 61 -33.01 10.13 35.08
C ASN A 61 -32.66 10.87 33.77
N PHE A 62 -31.64 10.41 33.02
CA PHE A 62 -31.13 11.05 31.80
C PHE A 62 -31.45 10.24 30.53
N SER A 63 -32.74 10.01 30.27
CA SER A 63 -33.22 9.10 29.20
C SER A 63 -32.59 9.36 27.82
N SER A 64 -32.39 10.61 27.43
CA SER A 64 -31.75 10.95 26.14
C SER A 64 -30.28 10.53 26.07
N LEU A 65 -29.52 10.71 27.16
CA LEU A 65 -28.11 10.34 27.22
C LEU A 65 -27.92 8.82 27.34
N VAL A 66 -28.82 8.15 28.05
CA VAL A 66 -28.87 6.69 28.13
C VAL A 66 -29.05 6.10 26.73
N ASN A 67 -30.04 6.59 25.97
CA ASN A 67 -30.31 6.10 24.62
C ASN A 67 -29.09 6.27 23.69
N ILE A 68 -28.44 7.45 23.70
CA ILE A 68 -27.24 7.69 22.89
C ILE A 68 -26.12 6.72 23.26
N LEU A 69 -25.91 6.48 24.56
CA LEU A 69 -24.85 5.59 25.02
C LEU A 69 -25.15 4.12 24.67
N GLU A 70 -26.41 3.69 24.79
CA GLU A 70 -26.86 2.35 24.37
C GLU A 70 -26.71 2.15 22.85
N GLU A 71 -27.13 3.13 22.04
CA GLU A 71 -26.95 3.12 20.58
C GLU A 71 -25.47 3.00 20.20
N ASN A 72 -24.59 3.81 20.81
CA ASN A 72 -23.15 3.73 20.58
C ASN A 72 -22.59 2.35 20.94
N CYS A 73 -23.06 1.77 22.04
CA CYS A 73 -22.59 0.47 22.47
C CYS A 73 -23.08 -0.66 21.54
N LEU A 74 -24.32 -0.60 21.05
CA LEU A 74 -24.84 -1.51 20.03
C LEU A 74 -24.05 -1.41 18.73
N GLU A 75 -23.68 -0.20 18.33
CA GLU A 75 -22.87 0.02 17.13
C GLU A 75 -21.46 -0.58 17.29
N ILE A 76 -20.83 -0.41 18.46
CA ILE A 76 -19.53 -1.03 18.76
C ILE A 76 -19.64 -2.56 18.70
N GLU A 77 -20.69 -3.15 19.25
CA GLU A 77 -20.93 -4.60 19.18
C GLU A 77 -21.08 -5.07 17.73
N GLN A 78 -21.85 -4.35 16.92
CA GLN A 78 -22.01 -4.64 15.50
C GLN A 78 -20.67 -4.58 14.75
N GLU A 79 -19.84 -3.56 15.00
CA GLU A 79 -18.51 -3.48 14.40
C GLU A 79 -17.59 -4.61 14.87
N LEU A 80 -17.56 -4.91 16.16
CA LEU A 80 -16.78 -6.02 16.73
C LEU A 80 -17.17 -7.37 16.10
N SER A 81 -18.46 -7.57 15.85
CA SER A 81 -18.95 -8.81 15.22
C SER A 81 -18.39 -9.02 13.81
N LYS A 82 -18.02 -7.96 13.08
CA LYS A 82 -17.41 -8.07 11.74
C LYS A 82 -15.98 -8.61 11.80
N PHE A 83 -15.29 -8.47 12.94
CA PHE A 83 -13.99 -9.07 13.18
C PHE A 83 -14.09 -10.51 13.70
N SER A 84 -15.29 -10.97 14.06
CA SER A 84 -15.55 -12.39 14.26
C SER A 84 -15.63 -13.06 12.87
N PHE A 85 -14.49 -13.48 12.34
CA PHE A 85 -14.40 -14.05 10.99
C PHE A 85 -15.17 -15.38 10.88
N LYS A 86 -16.48 -15.31 10.61
CA LYS A 86 -17.29 -16.45 10.14
C LYS A 86 -17.00 -16.66 8.65
N SER A 87 -16.29 -17.76 8.39
CA SER A 87 -15.80 -18.30 7.12
C SER A 87 -16.44 -17.79 5.82
N LYS A 88 -15.61 -17.18 4.96
CA LYS A 88 -15.65 -17.45 3.51
C LYS A 88 -14.26 -17.92 3.09
N ARG A 89 -14.20 -19.18 2.66
CA ARG A 89 -13.05 -20.00 2.28
C ARG A 89 -11.84 -19.20 1.75
N ALA A 90 -10.81 -19.06 2.58
CA ALA A 90 -9.43 -18.85 2.15
C ALA A 90 -8.68 -20.15 2.43
N ILE A 91 -7.96 -20.64 1.44
CA ILE A 91 -7.43 -22.01 1.32
C ILE A 91 -6.55 -22.37 2.52
N ASP A 92 -6.95 -23.44 3.22
CA ASP A 92 -6.12 -24.18 4.17
C ASP A 92 -4.95 -24.82 3.43
N ALA A 93 -3.80 -24.14 3.41
CA ALA A 93 -2.54 -24.75 3.00
C ALA A 93 -1.72 -25.11 4.25
N LEU A 94 -2.02 -26.30 4.79
CA LEU A 94 -1.14 -27.13 5.64
C LEU A 94 -0.94 -26.73 7.11
N GLY A 95 -2.02 -26.65 7.88
CA GLY A 95 -1.99 -27.10 9.29
C GLY A 95 -1.62 -26.08 10.38
N SER A 96 -1.65 -24.78 10.11
CA SER A 96 -1.50 -23.71 11.12
C SER A 96 -2.59 -22.66 10.91
N GLY A 97 -3.32 -22.25 11.96
CA GLY A 97 -4.56 -21.45 11.93
C GLY A 97 -4.46 -20.01 11.40
N ILE A 98 -3.50 -19.70 10.55
CA ILE A 98 -3.25 -18.40 9.94
C ILE A 98 -4.32 -18.13 8.88
N ARG A 99 -5.08 -17.04 9.02
CA ARG A 99 -6.14 -16.65 8.07
C ARG A 99 -5.69 -15.42 7.29
N PHE A 100 -5.46 -15.60 5.99
CA PHE A 100 -5.20 -14.49 5.09
C PHE A 100 -6.49 -13.77 4.77
N ILE A 101 -6.56 -12.48 5.12
CA ILE A 101 -7.75 -11.66 4.84
C ILE A 101 -7.68 -11.14 3.40
N THR A 102 -6.49 -10.83 2.87
CA THR A 102 -6.36 -10.19 1.55
C THR A 102 -5.27 -10.80 0.66
N GLY A 103 -5.59 -10.95 -0.64
CA GLY A 103 -4.65 -11.26 -1.73
C GLY A 103 -4.26 -12.74 -1.91
N ASN A 104 -3.90 -13.11 -3.14
CA ASN A 104 -3.15 -14.34 -3.41
C ASN A 104 -1.69 -14.09 -3.04
N LEU A 105 -1.21 -14.72 -1.96
CA LEU A 105 0.21 -14.75 -1.66
C LEU A 105 0.91 -15.65 -2.67
N ASP A 106 2.05 -15.20 -3.20
CA ASP A 106 2.92 -16.12 -3.93
C ASP A 106 3.50 -17.17 -2.95
N GLN A 107 3.89 -18.33 -3.49
CA GLN A 107 4.33 -19.47 -2.66
C GLN A 107 5.58 -19.16 -1.83
N ASN A 108 6.39 -18.18 -2.21
CA ASN A 108 7.64 -17.83 -1.53
C ASN A 108 7.35 -16.90 -0.35
N ASP A 109 6.53 -15.87 -0.55
CA ASP A 109 6.00 -15.01 0.50
C ASP A 109 5.26 -15.84 1.55
N LEU A 110 4.44 -16.80 1.11
CA LEU A 110 3.67 -17.66 2.03
C LEU A 110 4.58 -18.55 2.88
N LYS A 111 5.68 -19.08 2.33
CA LYS A 111 6.67 -19.87 3.09
C LYS A 111 7.47 -19.03 4.07
N GLU A 112 7.94 -17.86 3.65
CA GLU A 112 8.69 -16.94 4.51
C GLU A 112 7.79 -16.46 5.66
N ILE A 113 6.58 -15.99 5.33
CA ILE A 113 5.56 -15.58 6.30
C ILE A 113 5.20 -16.75 7.22
N ASN A 114 4.95 -17.95 6.72
CA ASN A 114 4.63 -19.10 7.57
C ASN A 114 5.81 -19.54 8.44
N SER A 115 7.06 -19.43 7.98
CA SER A 115 8.23 -19.75 8.81
C SER A 115 8.40 -18.74 9.94
N HIS A 116 8.14 -17.46 9.66
CA HIS A 116 8.19 -16.38 10.63
C HIS A 116 7.00 -16.47 11.60
N LEU A 117 5.80 -16.79 11.11
CA LEU A 117 4.58 -17.00 11.89
C LEU A 117 4.66 -18.28 12.76
N ASN A 118 5.12 -19.41 12.25
CA ASN A 118 5.34 -20.64 13.04
C ASN A 118 6.38 -20.43 14.14
N SER A 119 7.39 -19.60 13.90
CA SER A 119 8.31 -19.16 14.96
C SER A 119 7.62 -18.22 15.97
N LEU A 120 6.69 -17.35 15.54
CA LEU A 120 5.88 -16.47 16.39
C LEU A 120 4.98 -17.23 17.37
N PHE A 121 4.45 -18.39 16.98
CA PHE A 121 3.45 -19.12 17.75
C PHE A 121 3.97 -19.81 19.00
N THR A 122 5.23 -20.22 19.02
CA THR A 122 5.77 -21.04 20.13
C THR A 122 6.25 -20.21 21.32
N ASN A 123 6.37 -18.88 21.23
CA ASN A 123 6.74 -18.01 22.36
C ASN A 123 6.11 -16.60 22.29
N GLN A 124 4.79 -16.51 22.44
CA GLN A 124 3.96 -15.31 22.21
C GLN A 124 4.38 -14.02 22.95
N LYS A 125 5.09 -14.07 24.08
CA LYS A 125 5.48 -12.86 24.84
C LYS A 125 6.93 -12.40 24.62
N LYS A 126 7.85 -13.33 24.33
CA LYS A 126 9.28 -13.06 24.06
C LYS A 126 9.54 -12.72 22.59
N ILE A 127 8.66 -13.14 21.68
CA ILE A 127 8.87 -13.00 20.23
C ILE A 127 8.24 -11.73 19.66
N ILE A 128 7.10 -11.26 20.17
CA ILE A 128 6.63 -9.90 19.86
C ILE A 128 7.74 -8.89 20.18
N THR A 129 8.48 -9.11 21.29
CA THR A 129 9.65 -8.32 21.68
C THR A 129 10.93 -8.59 20.86
N GLN A 130 11.02 -9.69 20.10
CA GLN A 130 12.16 -10.02 19.24
C GLN A 130 11.92 -9.64 17.76
N MET A 131 10.69 -9.71 17.24
CA MET A 131 10.30 -9.08 15.97
C MET A 131 10.23 -7.57 16.10
N SER A 132 9.76 -7.05 17.24
CA SER A 132 9.87 -5.62 17.56
C SER A 132 11.33 -5.14 17.57
N LYS A 133 12.31 -6.03 17.80
CA LYS A 133 13.74 -5.72 17.74
C LYS A 133 14.29 -5.65 16.32
N TYR A 134 13.67 -6.32 15.34
CA TYR A 134 14.06 -6.23 13.92
C TYR A 134 13.40 -5.06 13.18
N THR A 135 12.25 -4.56 13.68
CA THR A 135 11.63 -3.31 13.22
C THR A 135 11.23 -2.45 14.41
N SER A 136 12.21 -1.85 15.08
CA SER A 136 11.99 -0.98 16.26
C SER A 136 10.96 0.12 15.97
N PHE A 137 10.85 0.54 14.70
CA PHE A 137 10.05 1.69 14.32
C PHE A 137 8.57 1.42 14.03
N ALA A 138 8.23 0.28 13.42
CA ALA A 138 6.83 -0.08 13.21
C ALA A 138 6.08 -0.37 14.54
N ASN A 139 6.84 -0.59 15.63
CA ASN A 139 6.27 -0.59 16.97
C ASN A 139 5.76 0.78 17.40
N HIS A 140 6.20 1.92 16.85
CA HIS A 140 5.62 3.20 17.23
C HIS A 140 4.13 3.27 16.86
N ILE A 141 3.76 2.73 15.71
CA ILE A 141 2.34 2.59 15.30
C ILE A 141 1.63 1.72 16.34
N THR A 142 2.11 0.49 16.53
CA THR A 142 1.52 -0.45 17.50
C THR A 142 1.42 0.15 18.92
N ASN A 143 2.49 0.78 19.40
CA ASN A 143 2.59 1.37 20.73
C ASN A 143 1.66 2.56 20.89
N ARG A 144 1.52 3.42 19.88
CA ARG A 144 0.54 4.51 19.87
C ARG A 144 -0.87 3.94 20.05
N TYR A 145 -1.23 2.95 19.25
CA TYR A 145 -2.54 2.28 19.37
C TYR A 145 -2.75 1.59 20.73
N VAL A 146 -1.74 0.87 21.23
CA VAL A 146 -1.80 0.22 22.55
C VAL A 146 -1.94 1.26 23.66
N ASN A 147 -1.22 2.38 23.59
CA ASN A 147 -1.30 3.45 24.58
C ASN A 147 -2.65 4.17 24.53
N ASP A 148 -3.19 4.43 23.34
CA ASP A 148 -4.51 5.03 23.16
C ASP A 148 -5.60 4.12 23.75
N LEU A 149 -5.55 2.81 23.49
CA LEU A 149 -6.48 1.84 24.06
C LEU A 149 -6.32 1.72 25.58
N LYS A 150 -5.09 1.71 26.08
CA LYS A 150 -4.81 1.68 27.52
C LYS A 150 -5.39 2.90 28.22
N LEU A 151 -5.22 4.10 27.65
CA LEU A 151 -5.78 5.33 28.19
C LEU A 151 -7.31 5.32 28.15
N ILE A 152 -7.92 4.78 27.09
CA ILE A 152 -9.38 4.57 27.05
C ILE A 152 -9.82 3.64 28.18
N GLN A 153 -9.13 2.51 28.37
CA GLN A 153 -9.45 1.54 29.42
C GLN A 153 -9.28 2.11 30.84
N GLU A 154 -8.20 2.85 31.10
CA GLU A 154 -7.97 3.54 32.37
C GLU A 154 -9.07 4.55 32.68
N ASN A 155 -9.52 5.30 31.67
CA ASN A 155 -10.63 6.24 31.81
C ASN A 155 -11.96 5.54 32.07
N ILE A 156 -12.27 4.44 31.36
CA ILE A 156 -13.47 3.61 31.60
C ILE A 156 -13.47 3.09 33.05
N ASN A 157 -12.34 2.61 33.55
CA ASN A 157 -12.20 2.12 34.93
C ASN A 157 -12.35 3.25 35.96
N THR A 158 -11.85 4.45 35.65
CA THR A 158 -12.01 5.62 36.50
C THR A 158 -13.48 6.03 36.58
N THR A 159 -14.18 5.99 35.46
CA THR A 159 -15.63 6.22 35.42
C THR A 159 -16.40 5.18 36.22
N PHE A 160 -16.05 3.89 36.13
CA PHE A 160 -16.67 2.84 36.96
C PHE A 160 -16.61 3.15 38.45
N LYS A 161 -15.47 3.66 38.93
CA LYS A 161 -15.32 4.06 40.33
C LYS A 161 -16.21 5.25 40.67
N ALA A 162 -16.22 6.27 39.81
CA ALA A 162 -17.01 7.48 40.01
C ALA A 162 -18.54 7.22 40.01
N ILE A 163 -19.02 6.30 39.17
CA ILE A 163 -20.43 5.86 39.13
C ILE A 163 -20.90 5.33 40.48
N ASN A 164 -20.00 4.72 41.26
CA ASN A 164 -20.35 4.14 42.55
C ASN A 164 -20.35 5.15 43.71
N THR A 165 -19.89 6.39 43.49
CA THR A 165 -19.70 7.40 44.54
C THR A 165 -20.47 8.70 44.30
N ILE A 166 -21.07 8.87 43.12
CA ILE A 166 -21.76 10.10 42.73
C ILE A 166 -23.25 9.98 43.08
N ASP A 167 -23.78 11.00 43.76
CA ASP A 167 -25.19 11.08 44.14
C ASP A 167 -25.91 12.32 43.57
N ASP A 168 -25.20 13.25 42.92
CA ASP A 168 -25.80 14.46 42.34
C ASP A 168 -26.01 14.37 40.83
N ASN A 169 -27.06 15.06 40.35
CA ASN A 169 -27.49 15.02 38.96
C ASN A 169 -26.49 15.65 37.98
N ILE A 170 -25.76 16.70 38.38
CA ILE A 170 -24.82 17.40 37.49
C ILE A 170 -23.62 16.51 37.21
N SER A 171 -23.03 15.93 38.27
CA SER A 171 -21.92 14.98 38.16
C SER A 171 -22.34 13.72 37.38
N THR A 172 -23.57 13.25 37.59
CA THR A 172 -24.14 12.12 36.82
C THR A 172 -24.22 12.44 35.32
N GLN A 173 -24.73 13.61 34.96
CA GLN A 173 -24.81 14.04 33.56
C GLN A 173 -23.42 14.10 32.92
N GLN A 174 -22.42 14.62 33.64
CA GLN A 174 -21.03 14.67 33.19
C GLN A 174 -20.46 13.27 32.96
N LEU A 175 -20.79 12.30 33.83
CA LEU A 175 -20.39 10.90 33.62
C LEU A 175 -21.00 10.31 32.35
N TYR A 176 -22.28 10.56 32.08
CA TYR A 176 -22.90 10.11 30.83
C TYR A 176 -22.18 10.68 29.61
N LEU A 177 -21.97 12.00 29.58
CA LEU A 177 -21.26 12.66 28.48
C LEU A 177 -19.83 12.10 28.30
N TYR A 178 -19.15 11.80 29.40
CA TYR A 178 -17.81 11.22 29.34
C TYR A 178 -17.81 9.77 28.83
N ASN A 179 -18.77 8.92 29.22
CA ASN A 179 -18.90 7.58 28.63
C ASN A 179 -19.27 7.63 27.15
N ILE A 180 -20.12 8.57 26.73
CA ILE A 180 -20.43 8.81 25.31
C ILE A 180 -19.16 9.19 24.54
N HIS A 181 -18.32 10.05 25.11
CA HIS A 181 -17.02 10.39 24.51
C HIS A 181 -16.10 9.17 24.39
N LEU A 182 -16.02 8.33 25.43
CA LEU A 182 -15.21 7.11 25.41
C LEU A 182 -15.74 6.08 24.40
N SER A 183 -17.05 5.91 24.29
CA SER A 183 -17.67 5.01 23.31
C SER A 183 -17.39 5.48 21.87
N ASN A 184 -17.54 6.78 21.60
CA ASN A 184 -17.18 7.37 20.31
C ASN A 184 -15.70 7.16 19.94
N LYS A 185 -14.78 7.29 20.91
CA LYS A 185 -13.35 7.00 20.70
C LYS A 185 -13.11 5.53 20.34
N LEU A 186 -13.72 4.61 21.06
CA LEU A 186 -13.58 3.17 20.80
C LEU A 186 -14.14 2.79 19.42
N LEU A 187 -15.28 3.36 19.06
CA LEU A 187 -15.91 3.18 17.76
C LEU A 187 -15.04 3.73 16.62
N SER A 188 -14.43 4.91 16.81
CA SER A 188 -13.50 5.49 15.83
C SER A 188 -12.30 4.58 15.57
N VAL A 189 -11.72 3.99 16.62
CA VAL A 189 -10.62 3.02 16.51
C VAL A 189 -11.07 1.80 15.69
N LEU A 190 -12.23 1.22 16.01
CA LEU A 190 -12.77 0.06 15.29
C LEU A 190 -13.03 0.35 13.81
N ARG A 191 -13.69 1.46 13.51
CA ARG A 191 -13.95 1.88 12.11
C ARG A 191 -12.64 2.12 11.35
N ASN A 192 -11.61 2.66 12.00
CA ASN A 192 -10.31 2.85 11.36
C ASN A 192 -9.63 1.51 11.04
N ILE A 193 -9.69 0.53 11.95
CA ILE A 193 -9.19 -0.84 11.68
C ILE A 193 -10.01 -1.50 10.57
N GLN A 194 -11.34 -1.39 10.59
CA GLN A 194 -12.21 -1.93 9.55
C GLN A 194 -11.85 -1.36 8.17
N ARG A 195 -11.73 -0.03 8.06
CA ARG A 195 -11.33 0.62 6.81
C ARG A 195 -9.96 0.18 6.34
N THR A 196 -9.03 -0.03 7.27
CA THR A 196 -7.68 -0.55 6.97
C THR A 196 -7.76 -1.92 6.30
N ILE A 197 -8.59 -2.80 6.83
CA ILE A 197 -8.83 -4.12 6.24
C ILE A 197 -9.48 -3.99 4.86
N SER A 198 -10.51 -3.15 4.74
CA SER A 198 -11.21 -2.90 3.47
C SER A 198 -10.27 -2.39 2.38
N LEU A 199 -9.39 -1.43 2.69
CA LEU A 199 -8.41 -0.89 1.76
C LEU A 199 -7.33 -1.92 1.39
N ALA A 200 -6.93 -2.76 2.34
CA ALA A 200 -5.97 -3.83 2.12
C ALA A 200 -6.43 -4.87 1.09
N PHE A 201 -7.74 -5.06 0.87
CA PHE A 201 -8.24 -5.95 -0.20
C PHE A 201 -7.80 -5.49 -1.59
N ASN A 202 -7.63 -4.18 -1.76
CA ASN A 202 -7.14 -3.58 -3.00
C ASN A 202 -5.62 -3.29 -2.95
N GLY A 203 -4.92 -3.78 -1.92
CA GLY A 203 -3.51 -3.49 -1.70
C GLY A 203 -3.21 -2.04 -1.29
N ILE A 204 -4.24 -1.25 -0.96
CA ILE A 204 -4.14 0.17 -0.63
C ILE A 204 -3.84 0.33 0.86
N VAL A 205 -2.84 1.16 1.18
CA VAL A 205 -2.52 1.54 2.56
C VAL A 205 -3.53 2.57 3.05
N ASN A 206 -4.08 2.37 4.25
CA ASN A 206 -4.86 3.39 4.93
C ASN A 206 -3.92 4.46 5.52
N ILE A 207 -3.83 5.63 4.89
CA ILE A 207 -2.93 6.71 5.35
C ILE A 207 -3.21 7.19 6.78
N GLU A 208 -4.45 7.03 7.27
CA GLU A 208 -4.81 7.48 8.63
C GLU A 208 -4.23 6.58 9.74
N ILE A 209 -3.68 5.43 9.37
CA ILE A 209 -3.09 4.48 10.31
C ILE A 209 -1.62 4.79 10.62
N ILE A 210 -0.94 5.51 9.72
CA ILE A 210 0.46 5.88 9.84
C ILE A 210 0.57 7.40 9.93
N SER A 211 1.03 7.91 11.06
CA SER A 211 1.32 9.33 11.22
C SER A 211 2.54 9.76 10.40
N THR A 212 2.63 11.06 10.11
CA THR A 212 3.77 11.64 9.39
C THR A 212 5.10 11.44 10.12
N ALA A 213 5.08 11.42 11.46
CA ALA A 213 6.24 11.10 12.28
C ALA A 213 6.70 9.65 12.03
N GLU A 214 5.78 8.69 12.12
CA GLU A 214 6.08 7.27 11.87
C GLU A 214 6.58 7.03 10.44
N LEU A 215 6.06 7.76 9.43
CA LEU A 215 6.59 7.70 8.06
C LEU A 215 8.02 8.25 7.95
N LYS A 216 8.30 9.39 8.59
CA LYS A 216 9.64 9.97 8.61
C LYS A 216 10.65 9.00 9.19
N ASP A 217 10.24 8.28 10.21
CA ASP A 217 11.10 7.35 10.89
C ASP A 217 11.30 6.03 10.15
N ILE A 218 10.27 5.54 9.45
CA ILE A 218 10.40 4.49 8.43
C ILE A 218 11.47 4.90 7.40
N VAL A 219 11.39 6.12 6.86
CA VAL A 219 12.35 6.63 5.87
C VAL A 219 13.76 6.75 6.45
N ASN A 220 13.89 7.27 7.67
CA ASN A 220 15.19 7.36 8.36
C ASN A 220 15.82 5.98 8.56
N HIS A 221 15.00 4.98 8.92
CA HIS A 221 15.46 3.61 9.06
C HIS A 221 15.95 3.03 7.73
N LEU A 222 15.18 3.22 6.65
CA LEU A 222 15.57 2.76 5.32
C LEU A 222 16.90 3.39 4.88
N LYS A 223 17.16 4.65 5.21
CA LYS A 223 18.44 5.34 4.94
C LYS A 223 19.65 4.76 5.68
N LEU A 224 19.43 4.00 6.77
CA LEU A 224 20.51 3.32 7.50
C LEU A 224 20.88 1.97 6.86
N ILE A 225 19.95 1.36 6.12
CA ILE A 225 20.09 0.01 5.56
C ILE A 225 20.46 0.08 4.07
N TYR A 226 19.81 0.98 3.33
CA TYR A 226 19.92 1.10 1.89
C TYR A 226 20.66 2.36 1.50
N ARG A 227 21.31 2.32 0.35
CA ARG A 227 21.96 3.50 -0.23
C ARG A 227 20.90 4.48 -0.69
N LYS A 228 21.27 5.76 -0.76
CA LYS A 228 20.35 6.83 -1.19
C LYS A 228 19.78 6.54 -2.58
N GLU A 229 20.59 6.00 -3.47
CA GLU A 229 20.25 5.65 -4.86
C GLU A 229 19.40 4.38 -4.98
N GLU A 230 19.06 3.72 -3.87
CA GLU A 230 18.11 2.59 -3.82
C GLU A 230 16.74 3.02 -3.27
N LEU A 231 16.63 4.24 -2.75
CA LEU A 231 15.41 4.77 -2.15
C LEU A 231 14.73 5.76 -3.10
N LEU A 232 13.41 5.94 -2.92
CA LEU A 232 12.66 7.01 -3.57
C LEU A 232 13.19 8.36 -3.09
N GLU A 233 13.46 9.28 -4.03
CA GLU A 233 13.88 10.63 -3.65
C GLU A 233 12.65 11.48 -3.35
N LEU A 234 12.24 11.45 -2.08
CA LEU A 234 11.12 12.24 -1.59
C LEU A 234 11.64 13.28 -0.60
N ASP A 235 11.16 14.51 -0.74
CA ASP A 235 11.36 15.53 0.28
C ASP A 235 10.44 15.26 1.50
N ALA A 236 10.62 16.04 2.56
CA ALA A 236 9.85 15.88 3.79
C ALA A 236 8.33 16.13 3.60
N LEU A 237 7.93 16.93 2.60
CA LEU A 237 6.55 17.29 2.31
C LEU A 237 5.83 16.18 1.53
N HIS A 238 6.58 15.41 0.74
CA HIS A 238 6.08 14.38 -0.15
C HIS A 238 6.31 12.95 0.38
N LEU A 239 6.68 12.78 1.65
CA LEU A 239 6.84 11.47 2.28
C LEU A 239 5.60 10.58 2.14
N ILE A 240 4.41 11.18 2.11
CA ILE A 240 3.17 10.43 1.94
C ILE A 240 3.06 9.78 0.55
N LYS A 241 3.73 10.33 -0.48
CA LYS A 241 3.76 9.73 -1.83
C LYS A 241 4.47 8.38 -1.86
N MET A 242 5.34 8.10 -0.89
CA MET A 242 5.92 6.76 -0.71
C MET A 242 4.83 5.69 -0.57
N ILE A 243 3.71 6.05 0.05
CA ILE A 243 2.59 5.15 0.32
C ILE A 243 1.89 4.74 -0.98
N GLU A 244 1.80 5.62 -1.99
CA GLU A 244 1.12 5.36 -3.26
C GLU A 244 1.73 4.17 -4.02
N PHE A 245 3.01 3.89 -3.79
CA PHE A 245 3.79 2.81 -4.45
C PHE A 245 4.09 1.66 -3.51
N SER A 246 3.62 1.77 -2.27
CA SER A 246 3.74 0.73 -1.28
C SER A 246 2.61 -0.28 -1.45
N LYS A 247 2.89 -1.56 -1.17
CA LYS A 247 1.84 -2.57 -1.05
C LYS A 247 1.41 -2.70 0.40
N PHE A 248 0.16 -3.07 0.61
CA PHE A 248 -0.38 -3.32 1.93
C PHE A 248 -1.08 -4.66 2.00
N ARG A 249 -0.78 -5.45 3.04
CA ARG A 249 -1.46 -6.72 3.30
C ARG A 249 -1.88 -6.82 4.75
N VAL A 250 -2.97 -7.54 4.98
CA VAL A 250 -3.48 -7.78 6.34
C VAL A 250 -3.69 -9.28 6.54
N ILE A 251 -3.18 -9.76 7.66
CA ILE A 251 -3.31 -11.12 8.13
C ILE A 251 -4.05 -11.07 9.46
N SER A 252 -5.04 -11.93 9.65
CA SER A 252 -5.66 -12.10 10.96
C SER A 252 -5.39 -13.50 11.47
N LEU A 253 -5.11 -13.56 12.75
CA LEU A 253 -5.03 -14.79 13.48
C LEU A 253 -5.56 -14.53 14.89
N ASP A 254 -6.54 -15.34 15.27
CA ASP A 254 -7.34 -15.17 16.48
C ASP A 254 -7.81 -13.71 16.61
N ASN A 255 -7.42 -13.04 17.68
CA ASN A 255 -7.79 -11.66 17.97
C ASN A 255 -6.67 -10.65 17.65
N ILE A 256 -5.71 -11.03 16.82
CA ILE A 256 -4.62 -10.15 16.38
C ILE A 256 -4.74 -9.92 14.87
N ILE A 257 -4.77 -8.65 14.48
CA ILE A 257 -4.73 -8.23 13.08
C ILE A 257 -3.35 -7.67 12.82
N THR A 258 -2.56 -8.38 12.02
CA THR A 258 -1.21 -7.96 11.62
C THR A 258 -1.25 -7.31 10.25
N CYS A 259 -0.72 -6.10 10.17
CA CYS A 259 -0.57 -5.33 8.95
C CYS A 259 0.88 -5.39 8.48
N ILE A 260 1.05 -5.57 7.17
CA ILE A 260 2.34 -5.63 6.51
C ILE A 260 2.38 -4.52 5.46
N LEU A 261 3.28 -3.56 5.67
CA LEU A 261 3.57 -2.47 4.74
C LEU A 261 4.83 -2.81 3.95
N PHE A 262 4.72 -2.81 2.64
CA PHE A 262 5.80 -3.13 1.71
C PHE A 262 6.27 -1.83 1.06
N ILE A 263 7.43 -1.32 1.48
CA ILE A 263 8.03 -0.12 0.89
C ILE A 263 8.95 -0.55 -0.27
N PRO A 264 8.80 0.02 -1.48
CA PRO A 264 9.63 -0.35 -2.62
C PRO A 264 11.08 0.08 -2.44
N ILE A 265 12.00 -0.84 -2.72
CA ILE A 265 13.45 -0.59 -2.84
C ILE A 265 13.82 -0.74 -4.30
N LEU A 266 14.59 0.21 -4.82
CA LEU A 266 14.86 0.37 -6.24
C LEU A 266 16.27 -0.12 -6.57
N TYR A 267 16.48 -0.48 -7.84
CA TYR A 267 17.83 -0.70 -8.35
C TYR A 267 18.64 0.61 -8.33
N THR A 268 19.94 0.49 -8.04
CA THR A 268 20.88 1.62 -7.94
C THR A 268 21.05 2.36 -9.27
N HIS A 269 21.00 1.63 -10.40
CA HIS A 269 21.25 2.21 -11.72
C HIS A 269 19.94 2.47 -12.46
N PRO A 270 19.73 3.70 -12.97
CA PRO A 270 18.55 4.03 -13.77
C PRO A 270 18.64 3.38 -15.16
N PHE A 271 17.48 3.31 -15.81
CA PHE A 271 17.32 2.86 -17.19
C PHE A 271 16.80 4.03 -18.04
N GLU A 272 17.21 4.09 -19.29
CA GLU A 272 16.55 4.92 -20.29
C GLU A 272 15.22 4.27 -20.65
N TYR A 273 14.14 5.02 -20.53
CA TYR A 273 12.79 4.57 -20.77
C TYR A 273 12.32 5.09 -22.13
N GLN A 274 12.10 4.17 -23.06
CA GLN A 274 11.74 4.51 -24.42
C GLN A 274 10.45 3.82 -24.82
N LYS A 275 9.60 4.52 -25.57
CA LYS A 275 8.47 3.92 -26.26
C LYS A 275 8.87 3.59 -27.69
N ILE A 276 8.65 2.34 -28.08
CA ILE A 276 9.08 1.85 -29.39
C ILE A 276 7.89 1.85 -30.35
N TYR A 277 8.09 2.50 -31.49
CA TYR A 277 7.19 2.51 -32.62
C TYR A 277 7.87 1.75 -33.76
N PRO A 278 7.43 0.53 -34.08
CA PRO A 278 7.98 -0.21 -35.21
C PRO A 278 7.60 0.47 -36.52
N ILE A 279 8.53 0.55 -37.46
CA ILE A 279 8.36 1.19 -38.78
C ILE A 279 8.90 0.22 -39.83
N PRO A 280 8.27 0.07 -41.01
CA PRO A 280 8.83 -0.73 -42.09
C PRO A 280 10.26 -0.27 -42.43
N SER A 281 11.17 -1.22 -42.55
CA SER A 281 12.56 -0.98 -42.96
C SER A 281 12.66 -0.74 -44.47
N ILE A 282 13.88 -0.38 -44.92
CA ILE A 282 14.20 -0.28 -46.36
C ILE A 282 14.00 -1.63 -47.09
N HIS A 283 14.03 -2.74 -46.36
CA HIS A 283 13.86 -4.10 -46.88
C HIS A 283 12.42 -4.59 -46.84
N ASP A 284 11.44 -3.71 -46.61
CA ASP A 284 10.02 -4.07 -46.50
C ASP A 284 9.76 -5.06 -45.34
N GLU A 285 10.50 -4.90 -44.23
CA GLU A 285 10.34 -5.70 -43.01
C GLU A 285 9.94 -4.82 -41.83
N LEU A 286 9.02 -5.30 -41.01
CA LEU A 286 8.57 -4.66 -39.78
C LEU A 286 9.11 -5.42 -38.57
N LEU A 287 9.88 -4.72 -37.73
CA LEU A 287 10.33 -5.22 -36.45
C LEU A 287 9.13 -5.45 -35.50
N LEU A 288 9.08 -6.60 -34.84
CA LEU A 288 8.09 -6.89 -33.81
C LEU A 288 8.74 -6.79 -32.43
N PRO A 289 8.66 -5.62 -31.75
CA PRO A 289 9.25 -5.49 -30.43
C PRO A 289 8.52 -6.40 -29.41
N PRO A 290 9.24 -7.02 -28.46
CA PRO A 290 8.63 -7.90 -27.45
C PRO A 290 7.57 -7.20 -26.58
N ALA A 291 7.69 -5.89 -26.40
CA ALA A 291 6.75 -5.07 -25.66
C ALA A 291 6.74 -3.63 -26.18
N LYS A 292 5.75 -2.83 -25.76
CA LYS A 292 5.60 -1.43 -26.18
C LYS A 292 6.74 -0.52 -25.70
N TYR A 293 7.34 -0.85 -24.56
CA TYR A 293 8.37 -0.03 -23.94
C TYR A 293 9.66 -0.82 -23.73
N ARG A 294 10.76 -0.10 -23.89
CA ARG A 294 12.12 -0.57 -23.70
C ARG A 294 12.77 0.15 -22.54
N LEU A 295 13.53 -0.61 -21.76
CA LEU A 295 14.35 -0.15 -20.66
C LEU A 295 15.80 -0.49 -20.96
N SER A 296 16.57 0.52 -21.37
CA SER A 296 17.99 0.36 -21.72
C SER A 296 18.85 0.76 -20.53
N GLY A 297 19.61 -0.20 -19.98
CA GLY A 297 20.53 0.03 -18.88
C GLY A 297 21.96 -0.36 -19.26
N ILE A 298 22.92 0.01 -18.42
CA ILE A 298 24.36 -0.22 -18.68
C ILE A 298 24.68 -1.71 -18.91
N LYS A 299 23.99 -2.61 -18.21
CA LYS A 299 24.29 -4.06 -18.21
C LYS A 299 23.31 -4.90 -19.02
N GLN A 300 22.10 -4.39 -19.27
CA GLN A 300 21.02 -5.19 -19.85
C GLN A 300 19.93 -4.32 -20.44
N GLU A 301 19.24 -4.90 -21.42
CA GLU A 301 18.01 -4.40 -22.01
C GLU A 301 16.83 -5.20 -21.49
N LYS A 302 15.77 -4.50 -21.10
CA LYS A 302 14.54 -5.10 -20.56
C LYS A 302 13.32 -4.51 -21.27
N TRP A 303 12.25 -5.29 -21.32
CA TRP A 303 11.02 -4.96 -22.03
C TRP A 303 9.84 -4.93 -21.06
N THR A 304 8.93 -3.97 -21.25
CA THR A 304 7.71 -3.86 -20.44
C THR A 304 6.54 -3.31 -21.25
N ASN A 305 5.33 -3.73 -20.88
CA ASN A 305 4.08 -3.12 -21.36
C ASN A 305 3.50 -2.13 -20.34
N GLU A 306 4.11 -2.02 -19.15
CA GLU A 306 3.72 -1.08 -18.11
C GLU A 306 3.96 0.35 -18.58
N VAL A 307 2.94 1.20 -18.44
CA VAL A 307 3.13 2.64 -18.54
C VAL A 307 3.65 3.11 -17.19
N CYS A 308 4.97 3.28 -17.08
CA CYS A 308 5.61 3.59 -15.81
C CYS A 308 5.13 4.96 -15.27
N PRO A 309 4.54 5.02 -14.06
CA PRO A 309 4.05 6.26 -13.45
C PRO A 309 5.19 7.25 -13.16
N LYS A 310 4.86 8.55 -13.25
CA LYS A 310 5.73 9.67 -12.89
C LYS A 310 5.39 10.18 -11.49
N ILE A 311 6.40 10.28 -10.62
CA ILE A 311 6.33 10.89 -9.28
C ILE A 311 7.31 12.06 -9.25
N GLU A 312 6.80 13.27 -9.04
CA GLU A 312 7.65 14.47 -9.05
C GLU A 312 8.52 14.51 -10.32
N ASN A 313 9.82 14.31 -10.14
CA ASN A 313 10.83 14.34 -11.19
C ASN A 313 11.35 12.95 -11.57
N GLN A 314 10.73 11.87 -11.08
CA GLN A 314 11.17 10.48 -11.30
C GLN A 314 10.09 9.65 -11.98
N ILE A 315 10.49 8.73 -12.87
CA ILE A 315 9.62 7.71 -13.46
C ILE A 315 9.97 6.37 -12.82
N LEU A 316 8.96 5.59 -12.47
CA LEU A 316 9.12 4.33 -11.74
C LEU A 316 8.31 3.23 -12.38
N CYS A 317 8.94 2.09 -12.66
CA CYS A 317 8.24 0.89 -13.11
C CYS A 317 8.17 -0.10 -11.95
N LEU A 318 6.96 -0.52 -11.59
CA LEU A 318 6.70 -1.40 -10.45
C LEU A 318 6.53 -2.86 -10.87
N GLN A 319 6.11 -3.10 -12.11
CA GLN A 319 6.04 -4.45 -12.66
C GLN A 319 7.43 -4.90 -13.07
N GLU A 320 7.74 -6.16 -12.81
CA GLU A 320 9.03 -6.74 -13.20
C GLU A 320 9.11 -6.78 -14.74
N PRO A 321 10.02 -6.00 -15.35
CA PRO A 321 10.22 -6.06 -16.79
C PRO A 321 11.00 -7.31 -17.15
N PHE A 322 10.73 -7.89 -18.31
CA PHE A 322 11.33 -9.16 -18.72
C PHE A 322 12.51 -8.94 -19.67
N ILE A 323 13.45 -9.88 -19.65
CA ILE A 323 14.56 -9.92 -20.61
C ILE A 323 14.09 -10.70 -21.83
N ASN A 324 14.43 -10.22 -23.02
CA ASN A 324 14.17 -10.91 -24.28
C ASN A 324 15.47 -11.01 -25.08
N LYS A 325 15.55 -11.99 -25.98
CA LYS A 325 16.66 -12.12 -26.93
C LYS A 325 16.77 -10.88 -27.84
N CYS A 326 15.65 -10.24 -28.17
CA CYS A 326 15.58 -9.07 -29.02
C CYS A 326 16.21 -7.86 -28.32
N SER A 327 17.22 -7.28 -28.96
CA SER A 327 17.84 -6.00 -28.58
C SER A 327 17.76 -5.00 -29.73
N LEU A 328 17.47 -3.75 -29.43
CA LEU A 328 17.54 -2.70 -30.46
C LEU A 328 18.99 -2.26 -30.78
N GLN A 329 19.99 -2.72 -30.02
CA GLN A 329 21.39 -2.54 -30.40
C GLN A 329 21.80 -3.53 -31.50
N ASP A 330 21.18 -4.70 -31.54
CA ASP A 330 21.35 -5.74 -32.55
C ASP A 330 20.01 -6.42 -32.86
N THR A 331 19.34 -5.92 -33.89
CA THR A 331 17.98 -6.33 -34.27
C THR A 331 17.93 -7.70 -34.97
N THR A 332 19.07 -8.35 -35.24
CA THR A 332 19.12 -9.68 -35.87
C THR A 332 18.47 -10.76 -35.02
N SER A 333 18.44 -10.55 -33.70
CA SER A 333 17.85 -11.42 -32.69
C SER A 333 16.34 -11.23 -32.51
N CYS A 334 15.79 -10.17 -33.09
CA CYS A 334 14.39 -9.81 -33.01
C CYS A 334 13.55 -10.52 -34.06
N ASP A 335 12.25 -10.66 -33.79
CA ASP A 335 11.33 -11.22 -34.76
C ASP A 335 10.88 -10.12 -35.74
N HIS A 336 10.78 -10.46 -37.03
CA HIS A 336 10.41 -9.55 -38.11
C HIS A 336 9.27 -10.15 -38.94
N ILE A 337 8.48 -9.28 -39.58
CA ILE A 337 7.46 -9.68 -40.54
C ILE A 337 7.58 -8.87 -41.83
N SER A 338 7.50 -9.52 -42.98
CA SER A 338 7.50 -8.83 -44.27
C SER A 338 6.20 -8.05 -44.45
N VAL A 339 6.31 -6.78 -44.85
CA VAL A 339 5.20 -5.85 -45.04
C VAL A 339 5.37 -5.09 -46.34
N ILE A 340 4.29 -4.86 -47.07
CA ILE A 340 4.35 -4.01 -48.27
C ILE A 340 4.38 -2.54 -47.79
N ASN A 341 5.50 -1.85 -47.98
CA ASN A 341 5.69 -0.48 -47.51
C ASN A 341 4.94 0.54 -48.39
N ASN A 342 3.63 0.65 -48.17
CA ASN A 342 2.74 1.58 -48.88
C ASN A 342 2.44 2.86 -48.07
N TYR A 343 3.15 3.11 -46.96
CA TYR A 343 2.75 4.10 -45.96
C TYR A 343 3.28 5.52 -46.28
N ARG A 344 2.37 6.50 -46.36
CA ARG A 344 2.69 7.92 -46.62
C ARG A 344 2.76 8.80 -45.36
N VAL A 345 2.19 8.38 -44.22
CA VAL A 345 2.23 9.09 -42.92
C VAL A 345 2.15 8.04 -41.80
N PHE A 346 3.10 8.04 -40.86
CA PHE A 346 3.26 6.93 -39.92
C PHE A 346 2.50 7.04 -38.59
N VAL A 347 2.25 8.24 -38.03
CA VAL A 347 1.37 8.52 -36.85
C VAL A 347 1.60 9.98 -36.42
N GLN A 348 0.58 10.65 -35.86
CA GLN A 348 0.74 11.91 -35.13
C GLN A 348 1.24 11.61 -33.71
N LEU A 349 2.47 12.00 -33.38
CA LEU A 349 2.98 11.94 -32.01
C LEU A 349 2.33 13.06 -31.17
N LYS A 350 2.36 12.96 -29.83
CA LYS A 350 2.04 14.13 -29.00
C LYS A 350 3.02 15.26 -29.38
N THR A 351 2.55 16.51 -29.39
CA THR A 351 3.30 17.73 -29.79
C THR A 351 3.69 17.88 -31.27
N ILE A 352 2.74 17.81 -32.22
CA ILE A 352 2.86 18.31 -33.63
C ILE A 352 4.00 17.66 -34.45
N LYS A 353 4.54 16.54 -33.99
CA LYS A 353 5.56 15.77 -34.73
C LYS A 353 4.91 14.71 -35.60
N TYR A 354 5.32 14.67 -36.86
CA TYR A 354 4.86 13.70 -37.86
C TYR A 354 6.05 12.92 -38.38
N LEU A 355 5.94 11.60 -38.41
CA LEU A 355 6.91 10.72 -39.05
C LEU A 355 6.54 10.55 -40.53
N CYS A 356 7.42 10.99 -41.42
CA CYS A 356 7.25 10.93 -42.87
C CYS A 356 8.41 10.17 -43.53
N HIS A 357 8.11 9.41 -44.59
CA HIS A 357 9.13 8.76 -45.43
C HIS A 357 9.86 9.81 -46.29
N PRO A 358 11.18 9.70 -46.53
CA PRO A 358 11.97 10.67 -47.32
C PRO A 358 11.57 10.78 -48.81
N ASN A 359 10.74 9.86 -49.32
CA ASN A 359 10.24 9.91 -50.70
C ASN A 359 8.89 10.64 -50.76
N LEU A 360 8.86 11.88 -50.30
CA LEU A 360 7.86 12.82 -50.79
C LEU A 360 8.29 13.22 -52.20
N PRO A 361 7.50 12.99 -53.26
CA PRO A 361 7.75 13.68 -54.51
C PRO A 361 7.72 15.18 -54.20
N GLN A 362 8.81 15.87 -54.50
CA GLN A 362 8.82 17.33 -54.50
C GLN A 362 7.67 17.79 -55.40
N LYS A 363 6.64 18.38 -54.79
CA LYS A 363 5.64 19.18 -55.48
C LYS A 363 5.45 20.47 -54.72
#